data_AF-A0A6B9YFV8-F1
#
_entry.id   AF-A0A6B9YFV8-F1
#
_cell.length_a   1.000
_cell.length_b   1.000
_cell.length_c   1.000
_cell.angle_alpha   90.00
_cell.angle_beta   90.00
_cell.angle_gamma   90.00
#
_symmetry.space_group_name_H-M   'P 1'
#
loop_
_entity.id
_entity.type
_entity.pdbx_description
1 polymer ?
#
loop_
_entity_poly.entity_id
_entity_poly.type
_entity_poly.pdbx_seq_one_letter_code
_entity_poly.pdbx_strand_id
1 'polypeptide(L)'
;MLKEKIKGIIICILSIPLLIGLIILSSETVTAPPSNLQIILDHRYQEYYSPACLNKSNIDVTKLVELGELQISTLRDARDTNYKATNCTYEILNNPRLTFTSTV
;
A
#
# COMPACT_ATOMS: atom_id res chain seq x y z
N MET A 1 20.07 -30.94 -41.56
CA MET A 1 19.26 -29.74 -41.28
C MET A 1 18.08 -29.97 -40.32
N LEU A 2 17.57 -31.21 -40.12
CA LEU A 2 16.45 -31.48 -39.19
C LEU A 2 16.88 -31.48 -37.70
N LYS A 3 18.08 -32.00 -37.38
CA LYS A 3 18.64 -32.04 -36.01
C LYS A 3 18.82 -30.64 -35.39
N GLU A 4 19.15 -29.64 -36.20
CA GLU A 4 19.33 -28.25 -35.77
C GLU A 4 18.00 -27.60 -35.38
N LYS A 5 16.93 -27.88 -36.14
CA LYS A 5 15.57 -27.39 -35.85
C LYS A 5 15.00 -27.99 -34.56
N ILE A 6 15.28 -29.26 -34.29
CA ILE A 6 14.81 -29.96 -33.08
C ILE A 6 15.50 -29.41 -31.81
N LYS A 7 16.80 -29.07 -31.89
CA LYS A 7 17.52 -28.43 -30.77
C LYS A 7 16.91 -27.08 -30.39
N GLY A 8 16.53 -26.26 -31.37
CA GLY A 8 15.88 -24.97 -31.12
C GLY A 8 14.53 -25.10 -30.39
N ILE A 9 13.73 -26.10 -30.76
CA ILE A 9 12.42 -26.35 -30.14
C ILE A 9 12.57 -26.78 -28.67
N ILE A 10 13.54 -27.65 -28.36
CA ILE A 10 13.79 -28.11 -26.99
C ILE A 10 14.24 -26.95 -26.08
N ILE A 11 15.08 -26.04 -26.60
CA ILE A 11 15.54 -24.85 -25.87
C ILE A 11 14.37 -23.91 -25.58
N CYS A 12 13.47 -23.68 -26.54
CA CYS A 12 12.27 -22.87 -26.32
C CYS A 12 11.31 -23.49 -25.29
N ILE A 13 11.12 -24.80 -25.32
CA ILE A 13 10.20 -25.47 -24.38
C ILE A 13 10.75 -25.42 -22.94
N LEU A 14 12.07 -25.48 -22.75
CA LEU A 14 12.70 -25.39 -21.43
C LEU A 14 12.82 -23.95 -20.91
N SER A 15 12.91 -22.95 -21.79
CA SER A 15 13.02 -21.55 -21.38
C SER A 15 11.68 -20.94 -20.92
N ILE A 16 10.56 -21.38 -21.49
CA ILE A 16 9.21 -20.91 -21.12
C ILE A 16 8.88 -21.11 -19.63
N PRO A 17 9.01 -22.30 -19.02
CA PRO A 17 8.73 -22.48 -17.60
C PRO A 17 9.70 -21.71 -16.69
N LEU A 18 10.95 -21.50 -17.13
CA LEU A 18 11.93 -20.68 -16.42
C LEU A 18 11.53 -19.20 -16.41
N LEU A 19 11.05 -18.69 -17.56
CA LEU A 19 10.50 -17.33 -17.69
C LEU A 19 9.23 -17.14 -16.85
N ILE A 20 8.32 -18.12 -16.86
CA ILE A 20 7.10 -18.09 -16.04
C ILE A 20 7.45 -18.11 -14.54
N GLY A 21 8.41 -18.95 -14.13
CA GLY A 21 8.89 -19.00 -12.74
C GLY A 21 9.47 -17.67 -12.26
N LEU A 22 10.23 -16.96 -13.11
CA LEU A 22 10.77 -15.63 -12.81
C LEU A 22 9.68 -14.56 -12.64
N ILE A 23 8.61 -14.61 -13.43
CA ILE A 23 7.49 -13.66 -13.36
C ILE A 23 6.69 -13.86 -12.06
N ILE A 24 6.49 -15.10 -11.63
CA ILE A 24 5.76 -15.40 -10.39
C ILE A 24 6.58 -15.00 -9.14
N LEU A 25 7.89 -15.23 -9.16
CA LEU A 25 8.76 -14.90 -8.01
C LEU A 25 8.94 -13.39 -7.78
N SER A 26 8.69 -12.57 -8.80
CA SER A 26 8.78 -11.10 -8.74
C SER A 26 7.41 -10.43 -8.53
N SER A 27 6.34 -11.22 -8.44
CA SER A 27 5.03 -10.71 -8.04
C SER A 27 4.99 -10.60 -6.51
N GLU A 28 5.73 -9.64 -5.97
CA GLU A 28 5.38 -9.07 -4.69
C GLU A 28 3.97 -8.49 -4.87
N THR A 29 2.96 -9.21 -4.37
CA THR A 29 1.57 -8.79 -4.46
C THR A 29 1.43 -7.44 -3.77
N VAL A 30 1.45 -6.37 -4.57
CA VAL A 30 1.16 -4.99 -4.15
C VAL A 30 -0.30 -4.99 -3.73
N THR A 31 -0.52 -5.30 -2.46
CA THR A 31 -1.85 -5.36 -1.89
C THR A 31 -2.23 -3.92 -1.61
N ALA A 32 -3.13 -3.36 -2.40
CA ALA A 32 -3.64 -2.01 -2.17
C ALA A 32 -4.15 -1.90 -0.72
N PRO A 33 -3.93 -0.76 -0.04
CA PRO A 33 -4.39 -0.60 1.33
C PRO A 33 -5.92 -0.74 1.38
N PRO A 34 -6.46 -1.38 2.44
CA PRO A 34 -7.89 -1.58 2.57
C PRO A 34 -8.61 -0.23 2.71
N SER A 35 -9.78 -0.10 2.10
CA SER A 35 -10.53 1.16 2.04
C SER A 35 -11.05 1.61 3.41
N ASN A 36 -11.34 0.67 4.31
CA ASN A 36 -11.74 0.88 5.70
C ASN A 36 -10.53 1.09 6.65
N LEU A 37 -9.31 1.23 6.13
CA LEU A 37 -8.16 1.54 6.96
C LEU A 37 -8.39 2.82 7.76
N GLN A 38 -8.21 2.76 9.07
CA GLN A 38 -8.37 3.91 9.95
C GLN A 38 -7.28 4.95 9.64
N ILE A 39 -7.71 6.19 9.48
CA ILE A 39 -6.87 7.36 9.25
C ILE A 39 -7.38 8.52 10.13
N ILE A 40 -6.56 9.55 10.27
CA ILE A 40 -6.89 10.74 11.03
C ILE A 40 -6.89 11.92 10.06
N LEU A 41 -7.99 12.66 9.98
CA LEU A 41 -8.15 13.86 9.17
C LEU A 41 -7.76 15.08 9.99
N ASP A 42 -7.01 16.01 9.39
CA ASP A 42 -6.79 17.36 9.89
C ASP A 42 -7.49 18.35 8.96
N HIS A 43 -8.53 18.98 9.49
CA HIS A 43 -9.37 19.92 8.75
C HIS A 43 -8.66 21.25 8.47
N ARG A 44 -7.64 21.63 9.25
CA ARG A 44 -6.90 22.90 9.07
C ARG A 44 -6.03 22.86 7.83
N TYR A 45 -5.37 21.73 7.59
CA TYR A 45 -4.48 21.56 6.45
C TYR A 45 -5.12 20.81 5.28
N GLN A 46 -6.34 20.29 5.44
CA GLN A 46 -6.96 19.35 4.50
C GLN A 46 -6.06 18.15 4.20
N GLU A 47 -5.42 17.65 5.26
CA GLU A 47 -4.48 16.53 5.19
C GLU A 47 -4.99 15.35 6.00
N TYR A 48 -4.52 14.15 5.65
CA TYR A 48 -4.78 12.97 6.44
C TYR A 48 -3.51 12.20 6.79
N TYR A 49 -3.58 11.55 7.96
CA TYR A 49 -2.47 10.90 8.62
C TYR A 49 -2.80 9.43 8.87
N SER A 50 -1.83 8.55 8.66
CA SER A 50 -1.85 7.24 9.30
C SER A 50 -1.66 7.42 10.81
N PRO A 51 -2.38 6.68 11.67
CA PRO A 51 -2.18 6.72 13.12
C PRO A 51 -0.71 6.47 13.53
N ALA A 52 -0.01 5.61 12.77
CA ALA A 52 1.39 5.30 13.00
C ALA A 52 2.34 6.50 12.77
N CYS A 53 1.93 7.50 11.96
CA CYS A 53 2.71 8.70 11.72
C CYS A 53 2.62 9.69 12.88
N LEU A 54 1.46 9.77 13.55
CA LEU A 54 1.25 10.70 14.67
C LEU A 54 1.83 10.19 15.98
N ASN A 55 1.88 8.86 16.16
CA ASN A 55 2.49 8.24 17.34
C ASN A 55 4.00 8.55 17.46
N LYS A 56 4.68 8.87 16.35
CA LYS A 56 6.09 9.26 16.36
C LYS A 56 6.34 10.68 16.87
N SER A 57 5.35 11.56 16.81
CA SER A 57 5.51 12.99 17.10
C SER A 57 5.28 13.35 18.57
N ASN A 58 4.98 12.38 19.44
CA ASN A 58 4.60 12.59 20.83
C ASN A 58 3.39 13.53 21.00
N ILE A 59 2.56 13.62 19.96
CA ILE A 59 1.35 14.42 19.92
C ILE A 59 0.22 13.58 20.53
N ASP A 60 -0.47 14.13 21.52
CA ASP A 60 -1.66 13.50 22.08
C ASP A 60 -2.84 13.63 21.11
N VAL A 61 -2.94 12.65 20.21
CA VAL A 61 -4.00 12.56 19.20
C VAL A 61 -5.38 12.57 19.86
N THR A 62 -5.54 11.94 21.02
CA THR A 62 -6.81 11.88 21.74
C THR A 62 -7.30 13.28 22.09
N LYS A 63 -6.39 14.09 22.65
CA LYS A 63 -6.70 15.48 23.01
C LYS A 63 -7.05 16.34 21.79
N LEU A 64 -6.35 16.15 20.67
CA LEU A 64 -6.64 16.90 19.44
C LEU A 64 -7.97 16.47 18.79
N VAL A 65 -8.36 15.21 18.94
CA VAL A 65 -9.68 14.72 18.52
C VAL A 65 -10.79 15.29 19.43
N GLU A 66 -10.59 15.31 20.74
CA GLU A 66 -11.54 15.92 21.69
C GLU A 66 -11.73 17.43 21.47
N LEU A 67 -10.68 18.13 21.08
CA LEU A 67 -10.73 19.55 20.71
C LEU A 67 -11.35 19.81 19.33
N GLY A 68 -11.67 18.75 18.57
CA GLY A 68 -12.25 18.86 17.23
C GLY A 68 -11.27 19.31 16.15
N GLU A 69 -9.96 19.30 16.44
CA GLU A 69 -8.91 19.68 15.49
C GLU A 69 -8.54 18.51 14.56
N LEU A 70 -8.68 17.29 15.06
CA LEU A 70 -8.49 16.05 14.31
C LEU A 70 -9.78 15.21 14.31
N GLN A 71 -10.01 14.45 13.25
CA GLN A 71 -11.15 13.54 13.15
C GLN A 71 -10.68 12.13 12.77
N ILE A 72 -11.10 11.11 13.53
CA ILE A 72 -10.88 9.71 13.15
C ILE A 72 -11.85 9.37 12.00
N SER A 73 -11.32 8.83 10.91
CA SER A 73 -12.07 8.49 9.70
C SER A 73 -11.45 7.29 8.99
N THR A 74 -11.87 7.03 7.74
CA THR A 74 -11.36 5.93 6.91
C THR A 74 -10.61 6.43 5.69
N LEU A 75 -9.72 5.60 5.13
CA LEU A 75 -8.99 5.92 3.90
C LEU A 75 -9.94 6.20 2.73
N ARG A 76 -11.09 5.52 2.70
CA ARG A 76 -12.16 5.79 1.74
C ARG A 76 -12.67 7.23 1.88
N ASP A 77 -13.08 7.62 3.08
CA ASP A 77 -13.64 8.95 3.32
C ASP A 77 -12.64 10.05 2.97
N ALA A 78 -11.36 9.86 3.32
CA ALA A 78 -10.29 10.81 2.98
C ALA A 78 -10.12 10.99 1.46
N ARG A 79 -10.23 9.90 0.69
CA ARG A 79 -10.16 9.93 -0.78
C ARG A 79 -11.40 10.58 -1.39
N ASP A 80 -12.59 10.28 -0.85
CA ASP A 80 -13.87 10.82 -1.32
C ASP A 80 -13.99 12.32 -1.03
N THR A 81 -13.31 12.81 0.02
CA THR A 81 -13.35 14.22 0.47
C THR A 81 -12.16 15.07 0.03
N ASN A 82 -11.30 14.57 -0.87
CA ASN A 82 -10.12 15.26 -1.43
C ASN A 82 -9.04 15.68 -0.39
N TYR A 83 -8.91 14.97 0.73
CA TYR A 83 -7.81 15.22 1.66
C TYR A 83 -6.49 14.71 1.07
N LYS A 84 -5.39 15.40 1.39
CA LYS A 84 -4.05 15.03 0.91
C LYS A 84 -3.32 14.14 1.92
N ALA A 85 -2.67 13.10 1.43
CA ALA A 85 -1.82 12.27 2.26
C ALA A 85 -0.55 13.04 2.64
N THR A 86 -0.15 12.98 3.90
CA THR A 86 1.20 13.43 4.28
C THR A 86 2.28 12.47 3.80
N ASN A 87 3.53 12.92 3.72
CA ASN A 87 4.62 12.09 3.20
C ASN A 87 4.80 10.77 3.99
N CYS A 88 4.77 10.83 5.32
CA CYS A 88 4.81 9.62 6.15
C CYS A 88 3.63 8.68 5.86
N THR A 89 2.44 9.22 5.66
CA THR A 89 1.24 8.42 5.37
C THR A 89 1.34 7.78 4.00
N TYR A 90 1.84 8.52 3.01
CA TYR A 90 2.12 7.99 1.67
C TYR A 90 3.15 6.86 1.72
N GLU A 91 4.24 7.02 2.47
CA GLU A 91 5.23 5.97 2.67
C GLU A 91 4.63 4.71 3.30
N ILE A 92 3.77 4.88 4.32
CA ILE A 92 3.10 3.75 4.97
C ILE A 92 2.12 3.06 4.01
N LEU A 93 1.26 3.81 3.32
CA LEU A 93 0.24 3.27 2.42
C LEU A 93 0.82 2.54 1.21
N ASN A 94 2.02 2.92 0.78
CA ASN A 94 2.68 2.33 -0.38
C ASN A 94 3.79 1.34 0.00
N ASN A 95 3.98 1.02 1.28
CA ASN A 95 4.96 0.04 1.70
C ASN A 95 4.37 -1.38 1.62
N PRO A 96 4.82 -2.22 0.67
CA PRO A 96 4.28 -3.58 0.50
C PRO A 96 4.58 -4.51 1.68
N ARG A 97 5.45 -4.10 2.61
CA ARG A 97 5.80 -4.88 3.81
C ARG A 97 4.88 -4.62 5.00
N LEU A 98 4.00 -3.62 4.93
CA LEU A 98 3.08 -3.31 6.01
C LEU A 98 1.76 -4.06 5.78
N THR A 99 1.53 -5.10 6.58
CA THR A 99 0.25 -5.82 6.57
C THR A 99 -0.80 -4.96 7.27
N PHE A 100 -1.72 -4.37 6.50
CA PHE A 100 -2.85 -3.64 7.05
C PHE A 100 -3.86 -4.62 7.64
N THR A 101 -3.85 -4.78 8.96
CA THR A 101 -4.87 -5.55 9.66
C THR A 101 -6.14 -4.71 9.74
N SER A 102 -7.16 -5.08 8.94
CA SER A 102 -8.52 -4.61 9.20
C SER A 102 -9.04 -5.32 10.45
N THR A 103 -8.94 -4.67 11.60
CA THR A 103 -9.80 -5.03 12.73
C THR A 103 -11.22 -4.57 12.39
N VAL A 104 -12.08 -5.56 12.13
CA VAL A 104 -13.53 -5.44 11.93
C VAL A 104 -14.20 -4.99 13.22
#